data_AF-A0A4Q9KR00-F1
#
_entry.id   AF-A0A4Q9KR00-F1
#
_cell.length_a   1.000
_cell.length_b   1.000
_cell.length_c   1.000
_cell.angle_alpha   90.00
_cell.angle_beta   90.00
_cell.angle_gamma   90.00
#
_symmetry.space_group_name_H-M   'P 1'
#
loop_
_entity.id
_entity.type
_entity.pdbx_description
1 polymer ?
#
loop_
_entity_poly.entity_id
_entity_poly.type
_entity_poly.pdbx_seq_one_letter_code
_entity_poly.pdbx_strand_id
1 'polypeptide(L)' 'FLNKTVELDYENVTVQQLKAIMKEFGLNHTGKKIDLIDRVKTTITKIEERKRKDKKQSQEIPEDDKDLNFLFF' A
#
# COMPACT_ATOMS: atom_id res chain seq x y z
N PHE A 1 -1.51 7.03 10.97
CA PHE A 1 -0.97 6.24 9.85
C PHE A 1 -1.70 6.58 8.55
N LEU A 2 -2.94 6.11 8.31
CA LEU A 2 -3.64 6.29 7.02
C LEU A 2 -3.66 7.71 6.46
N ASN A 3 -4.17 8.70 7.21
CA ASN A 3 -4.27 10.06 6.68
C ASN A 3 -2.91 10.59 6.19
N LYS A 4 -1.84 10.27 6.91
CA LYS A 4 -0.48 10.72 6.59
C LYS A 4 0.18 9.93 5.46
N THR A 5 -0.30 8.73 5.15
CA THR A 5 0.22 7.89 4.06
C THR A 5 -0.64 7.95 2.79
N VAL A 6 -1.91 8.36 2.91
CA VAL A 6 -2.80 8.62 1.76
C VAL A 6 -2.48 9.97 1.13
N GLU A 7 -2.12 10.96 1.94
CA GLU A 7 -1.68 12.29 1.48
C GLU A 7 -0.20 12.32 1.03
N LEU A 8 0.49 11.18 1.12
CA LEU A 8 1.88 11.08 0.69
C LEU A 8 1.97 10.76 -0.81
N ASP A 9 2.60 11.66 -1.56
CA ASP A 9 3.00 11.38 -2.94
C ASP A 9 4.19 10.43 -2.99
N TYR A 10 3.96 9.15 -3.30
CA TYR A 10 5.02 8.14 -3.42
C TYR A 10 6.05 8.45 -4.53
N GLU A 11 5.65 9.20 -5.54
CA GLU A 11 6.53 9.65 -6.62
C GLU A 11 7.50 10.73 -6.15
N ASN A 12 7.00 11.73 -5.42
CA ASN A 12 7.78 12.87 -4.94
C ASN A 12 8.42 12.65 -3.56
N VAL A 13 7.97 11.66 -2.78
CA VAL A 13 8.53 11.36 -1.46
C VAL A 13 9.92 10.76 -1.58
N THR A 14 10.84 11.29 -0.79
CA THR A 14 12.19 10.77 -0.67
C THR A 14 12.23 9.51 0.18
N VAL A 15 13.23 8.66 -0.04
CA VAL A 15 13.45 7.45 0.79
C VAL A 15 13.63 7.82 2.26
N GLN A 16 14.23 8.97 2.56
CA GLN A 16 14.43 9.45 3.92
C GLN A 16 13.10 9.79 4.60
N GLN A 17 12.21 10.54 3.94
CA GLN A 17 10.88 10.84 4.45
C GLN A 17 10.06 9.56 4.65
N LEU A 18 10.11 8.64 3.69
CA LEU A 18 9.40 7.36 3.78
C LEU A 18 9.89 6.53 4.97
N LYS A 19 11.21 6.48 5.20
CA LYS A 19 11.82 5.83 6.38
C LYS A 19 11.44 6.51 7.69
N ALA A 20 11.43 7.84 7.72
CA ALA A 20 11.04 8.60 8.91
C ALA A 20 9.59 8.29 9.31
N ILE A 21 8.70 8.27 8.33
CA ILE A 21 7.28 7.92 8.50
C ILE A 21 7.15 6.47 8.97
N MET A 22 7.82 5.53 8.32
CA MET A 22 7.80 4.13 8.76
C MET A 22 8.34 3.95 10.18
N LYS A 23 9.39 4.68 10.55
CA LYS A 23 9.93 4.69 11.92
C LYS A 23 8.95 5.28 12.93
N GLU A 24 8.30 6.40 12.60
CA GLU A 24 7.27 7.06 13.43
C GLU A 24 6.10 6.10 13.72
N PHE A 25 5.75 5.25 12.75
CA PHE A 25 4.65 4.29 12.86
C PHE A 25 5.07 2.88 13.32
N GLY A 26 6.33 2.68 13.68
CA GLY A 26 6.84 1.37 14.13
C GLY A 26 6.87 0.29 13.03
N LEU A 27 6.81 0.69 11.77
CA LEU A 27 6.94 -0.18 10.61
C LEU A 27 8.41 -0.38 10.24
N ASN A 28 8.67 -1.50 9.58
CA ASN A 28 10.03 -1.88 9.24
C ASN A 28 10.57 -0.97 8.12
N HIS A 29 11.41 0.00 8.50
CA HIS A 29 11.99 1.04 7.64
C HIS A 29 13.29 0.61 6.94
N THR A 30 13.66 -0.67 7.06
CA THR A 30 14.78 -1.28 6.35
C THR A 30 14.30 -1.84 5.02
N GLY A 31 15.06 -1.56 3.94
CA GLY A 31 14.73 -1.98 2.57
C GLY A 31 15.03 -0.92 1.52
N LYS A 32 14.72 -1.25 0.26
CA LYS A 32 14.78 -0.34 -0.90
C LYS A 32 13.55 0.59 -0.91
N LYS A 33 13.61 1.69 -1.68
CA LYS A 33 12.46 2.62 -1.87
C LYS A 33 11.18 1.86 -2.24
N ILE A 34 11.29 0.91 -3.17
CA ILE A 34 10.18 0.10 -3.69
C ILE A 34 9.55 -0.74 -2.57
N ASP A 35 10.34 -1.48 -1.79
CA ASP A 35 9.88 -2.25 -0.63
C ASP A 35 9.14 -1.40 0.40
N LEU A 36 9.65 -0.20 0.67
CA LEU A 36 9.04 0.73 1.63
C LEU A 36 7.68 1.20 1.11
N ILE A 37 7.58 1.57 -0.17
CA ILE A 37 6.32 1.99 -0.81
C ILE A 37 5.32 0.83 -0.79
N ASP A 38 5.74 -0.35 -1.20
CA ASP A 38 4.90 -1.55 -1.24
C ASP A 38 4.35 -1.90 0.14
N ARG A 39 5.18 -1.84 1.18
CA ARG A 39 4.72 -2.02 2.57
C ARG A 39 3.69 -0.99 2.97
N VAL A 40 3.91 0.28 2.65
CA VAL A 40 2.96 1.33 3.01
C VAL A 40 1.64 1.11 2.28
N LYS A 41 1.66 0.86 0.96
CA LYS A 41 0.46 0.54 0.16
C LYS A 41 -0.28 -0.68 0.69
N THR A 42 0.42 -1.79 0.90
CA THR A 42 -0.14 -3.03 1.45
C THR A 42 -0.75 -2.80 2.84
N THR A 43 -0.13 -1.96 3.68
CA THR A 43 -0.65 -1.65 5.01
C THR A 43 -1.90 -0.78 4.91
N ILE A 44 -1.94 0.21 4.02
CA ILE A 44 -3.15 1.00 3.74
C ILE A 44 -4.28 0.09 3.29
N THR A 45 -4.06 -0.73 2.26
CA THR A 45 -5.07 -1.68 1.75
C THR A 45 -5.58 -2.59 2.85
N LYS A 46 -4.69 -3.20 3.64
CA LYS A 46 -5.08 -4.06 4.77
C LYS A 46 -5.91 -3.34 5.82
N ILE A 47 -5.61 -2.08 6.12
CA ILE A 47 -6.37 -1.32 7.11
C ILE A 47 -7.73 -0.87 6.52
N GLU A 48 -7.78 -0.47 5.26
CA GLU A 48 -9.02 -0.17 4.54
C GLU A 48 -9.94 -1.39 4.49
N GLU A 49 -9.40 -2.58 4.19
CA GLU A 49 -10.14 -3.85 4.21
C GLU A 49 -10.68 -4.18 5.61
N ARG A 50 -9.90 -3.94 6.66
CA ARG A 50 -10.36 -4.13 8.05
C ARG A 50 -11.45 -3.14 8.43
N LYS A 51 -11.35 -1.87 8.00
CA LYS A 51 -12.41 -0.87 8.19
C LYS A 51 -13.71 -1.25 7.48
N ARG A 52 -13.63 -1.87 6.29
CA ARG A 52 -14.83 -2.31 5.53
C ARG A 52 -15.47 -3.59 6.09
N LYS A 53 -14.84 -4.35 7.00
CA LYS A 53 -15.47 -5.55 7.61
C LYS A 53 -16.52 -5.23 8.67
N ASP A 54 -16.58 -4.01 9.19
CA ASP A 54 -17.73 -3.50 9.97
C ASP A 54 -18.83 -2.88 9.08
N LYS A 55 -18.62 -2.73 7.76
CA LYS A 55 -19.63 -2.27 6.81
C LYS A 55 -19.33 -2.75 5.39
N LYS A 56 -19.75 -4.00 5.11
CA LYS A 56 -20.01 -4.64 3.80
C LYS A 56 -19.31 -4.04 2.56
N GLN A 57 -18.35 -4.80 2.03
CA GLN A 57 -18.09 -5.07 0.60
C GLN A 57 -17.91 -3.89 -0.37
N SER A 58 -16.65 -3.68 -0.82
CA SER A 58 -16.29 -3.38 -2.22
C SER A 58 -14.79 -3.66 -2.39
N GLN A 59 -14.45 -4.66 -3.21
CA GLN A 59 -13.10 -4.92 -3.67
C GLN A 59 -12.84 -4.00 -4.87
N GLU A 60 -11.90 -3.09 -4.73
CA GLU A 60 -11.32 -2.37 -5.86
C GLU A 60 -10.02 -3.09 -6.18
N ILE A 61 -10.04 -3.84 -7.27
CA ILE A 61 -8.89 -4.49 -7.89
C ILE A 61 -8.08 -3.35 -8.52
N PRO A 62 -6.82 -3.09 -8.10
CA PRO A 62 -5.93 -2.30 -8.93
C PRO A 62 -5.43 -3.21 -10.04
N GLU A 63 -5.80 -2.84 -11.25
CA GLU A 63 -5.33 -3.43 -12.50
C GLU A 63 -3.80 -3.27 -12.60
N ASP A 64 -3.09 -4.39 -12.71
CA ASP A 64 -1.82 -4.49 -13.43
C ASP A 64 -1.59 -5.98 -13.75
N ASP A 65 -1.87 -6.30 -15.01
CA ASP A 65 -1.38 -7.42 -15.83
C ASP A 65 -1.20 -8.79 -15.15
N LYS A 66 -2.29 -9.57 -15.12
CA LYS A 66 -2.19 -11.03 -15.18
C LYS A 66 -3.03 -11.56 -16.32
N ASP A 67 -2.34 -11.73 -17.44
CA ASP A 67 -2.47 -12.91 -18.27
C ASP A 67 -3.91 -13.32 -18.58
N LEU A 68 -4.52 -12.61 -19.53
CA LEU A 68 -5.64 -13.07 -20.36
C LEU A 68 -5.31 -14.35 -21.18
N ASN A 69 -4.26 -15.10 -20.83
CA ASN A 69 -3.82 -16.30 -21.52
C ASN A 69 -4.27 -17.60 -20.82
N PHE A 70 -5.25 -17.50 -19.90
CA PHE A 70 -5.86 -18.64 -19.24
C PHE A 70 -7.34 -18.77 -19.56
N LEU A 71 -7.76 -18.63 -20.82
CA LEU A 71 -9.07 -19.16 -21.25
C LEU A 71 -9.22 -19.32 -22.78
N PHE A 72 -8.62 -20.37 -23.33
CA PHE A 72 -9.42 -21.26 -24.19
C PHE A 72 -8.87 -22.68 -24.03
N PHE A 73 -9.67 -23.49 -23.34
CA PHE A 73 -9.59 -24.95 -23.34
C PHE A 73 -10.17 -25.47 -24.65
#